data_AF-A0A1I0HM39-F1
#
_entry.id   AF-A0A1I0HM39-F1
#
_cell.length_a   1.000
_cell.length_b   1.000
_cell.length_c   1.000
_cell.angle_alpha   90.00
_cell.angle_beta   90.00
_cell.angle_gamma   90.00
#
_symmetry.space_group_name_H-M   'P 1'
#
loop_
_entity.id
_entity.type
_entity.pdbx_description
1 polymer ?
#
loop_
_entity_poly.entity_id
_entity_poly.type
_entity_poly.pdbx_seq_one_letter_code
_entity_poly.pdbx_strand_id
1 'polypeptide(L)'
;MKRKVFATALTMSMVMGLAACGGGSSAQTTAAAENKTEAAGTTAAESAAETKGAAAETKADGAVTGTKQGETVLKCAFNQSAENPEAETVRRMSDELYDATNGRYSIEVYPNELLGNQADSLQSVEVGAIDMALVANSIVEGVNPDFAIIGTPYIYDSVEQQEKLFKSGVLDEL
;
A
#
# COMPACT_ATOMS: atom_id res chain seq x y z
N MET A 1 50.41 -24.33 -4.23
CA MET A 1 50.40 -23.36 -3.11
C MET A 1 49.66 -22.11 -3.58
N LYS A 2 48.57 -21.59 -3.05
CA LYS A 2 47.65 -21.93 -1.95
C LYS A 2 46.26 -21.44 -2.42
N ARG A 3 45.36 -22.37 -2.68
CA ARG A 3 43.90 -22.16 -2.70
C ARG A 3 43.38 -23.06 -1.56
N LYS A 4 42.37 -22.60 -0.81
CA LYS A 4 41.70 -23.26 0.35
C LYS A 4 42.24 -22.90 1.76
N VAL A 5 41.89 -21.71 2.31
CA VAL A 5 41.91 -21.47 3.78
C VAL A 5 40.92 -20.38 4.27
N PHE A 6 39.87 -19.98 3.54
CA PHE A 6 38.95 -18.92 4.03
C PHE A 6 37.47 -19.32 4.03
N ALA A 7 37.22 -20.59 4.34
CA ALA A 7 35.95 -21.04 4.89
C ALA A 7 36.23 -21.55 6.31
N THR A 8 35.28 -21.36 7.21
CA THR A 8 35.25 -21.84 8.62
C THR A 8 35.79 -20.85 9.66
N ALA A 9 35.02 -19.81 9.96
CA ALA A 9 34.89 -19.32 11.33
C ALA A 9 33.61 -18.50 11.45
N LEU A 10 32.85 -18.77 12.52
CA LEU A 10 31.73 -17.97 13.04
C LEU A 10 30.30 -18.44 12.74
N THR A 11 30.06 -19.75 12.85
CA THR A 11 28.82 -20.28 13.45
C THR A 11 29.07 -20.50 14.94
N MET A 12 28.61 -19.59 15.80
CA MET A 12 28.11 -19.85 17.17
C MET A 12 27.98 -18.52 17.92
N SER A 13 26.75 -18.06 18.13
CA SER A 13 26.34 -17.57 19.44
C SER A 13 24.82 -17.62 19.54
N MET A 14 24.35 -18.77 20.01
CA MET A 14 23.08 -18.93 20.71
C MET A 14 23.22 -18.27 22.09
N VAL A 15 22.07 -17.93 22.71
CA VAL A 15 21.83 -17.58 24.14
C VAL A 15 21.28 -16.15 24.36
N MET A 16 19.95 -16.09 24.38
CA MET A 16 19.07 -15.71 25.51
C MET A 16 19.49 -14.65 26.54
N GLY A 17 18.51 -13.79 26.84
CA GLY A 17 18.31 -13.01 28.07
C GLY A 17 17.70 -11.65 27.71
N LEU A 18 16.43 -11.31 27.93
CA LEU A 18 15.51 -11.52 29.06
C LEU A 18 16.10 -11.15 30.43
N ALA A 19 15.99 -9.86 30.74
CA ALA A 19 15.93 -9.28 32.07
C ALA A 19 15.03 -8.03 31.93
N ALA A 20 14.26 -7.56 32.89
CA ALA A 20 13.74 -8.08 34.15
C ALA A 20 12.94 -6.89 34.72
N CYS A 21 11.67 -7.06 35.07
CA CYS A 21 10.94 -6.33 36.13
C CYS A 21 9.52 -6.90 36.14
N GLY A 22 8.96 -7.50 37.17
CA GLY A 22 9.30 -7.56 38.58
C GLY A 22 7.99 -7.70 39.34
N GLY A 23 7.80 -8.82 40.05
CA GLY A 23 6.97 -8.91 41.25
C GLY A 23 5.55 -9.48 41.13
N GLY A 24 5.33 -10.65 41.76
CA GLY A 24 4.21 -10.75 42.72
C GLY A 24 3.09 -11.77 42.47
N SER A 25 3.40 -13.05 42.68
CA SER A 25 2.57 -14.08 43.34
C SER A 25 1.09 -14.31 42.96
N SER A 26 0.83 -15.52 42.44
CA SER A 26 -0.09 -16.54 42.99
C SER A 26 -0.91 -17.25 41.90
N ALA A 27 -0.93 -18.58 42.01
CA ALA A 27 -1.51 -19.52 41.07
C ALA A 27 -3.06 -19.53 41.12
N GLN A 28 -3.73 -19.62 39.96
CA GLN A 28 -4.86 -20.54 39.78
C GLN A 28 -5.22 -20.73 38.30
N THR A 29 -5.42 -21.99 37.93
CA THR A 29 -5.96 -22.48 36.66
C THR A 29 -7.46 -22.18 36.51
N THR A 30 -7.94 -22.23 35.26
CA THR A 30 -9.31 -22.48 34.75
C THR A 30 -10.13 -21.30 34.22
N ALA A 31 -10.41 -21.42 32.92
CA ALA A 31 -11.70 -21.29 32.24
C ALA A 31 -12.50 -19.98 32.32
N ALA A 32 -12.69 -19.44 31.10
CA ALA A 32 -13.95 -19.00 30.52
C ALA A 32 -14.67 -17.77 31.10
N ALA A 33 -14.84 -16.83 30.15
CA ALA A 33 -16.08 -16.15 29.81
C ALA A 33 -16.46 -14.84 30.55
N GLU A 34 -16.79 -13.89 29.67
CA GLU A 34 -17.78 -12.81 29.82
C GLU A 34 -17.39 -11.47 30.47
N ASN A 35 -17.10 -10.53 29.54
CA ASN A 35 -17.94 -9.39 29.18
C ASN A 35 -18.08 -8.17 30.11
N LYS A 36 -17.99 -7.03 29.42
CA LYS A 36 -18.61 -5.71 29.62
C LYS A 36 -17.87 -4.65 30.45
N THR A 37 -17.58 -3.55 29.70
CA THR A 37 -18.00 -2.17 30.02
C THR A 37 -17.12 -1.47 31.08
N GLU A 38 -16.64 -0.24 30.98
CA GLU A 38 -16.90 1.00 30.21
C GLU A 38 -15.58 1.80 30.32
N ALA A 39 -15.09 2.43 29.25
CA ALA A 39 -15.25 3.85 28.92
C ALA A 39 -14.55 4.87 29.86
N ALA A 40 -13.94 5.85 29.17
CA ALA A 40 -13.46 7.16 29.63
C ALA A 40 -12.19 7.15 30.50
N GLY A 41 -11.15 7.93 30.22
CA GLY A 41 -10.97 9.03 29.30
C GLY A 41 -9.79 9.88 29.80
N THR A 42 -9.42 10.89 28.99
CA THR A 42 -8.55 12.04 29.34
C THR A 42 -7.07 11.93 28.92
N THR A 43 -6.83 12.32 27.67
CA THR A 43 -5.99 13.44 27.20
C THR A 43 -4.78 13.90 28.04
N ALA A 44 -3.60 13.95 27.38
CA ALA A 44 -2.75 15.13 27.15
C ALA A 44 -1.42 14.64 26.52
N ALA A 45 -1.17 14.87 25.23
CA ALA A 45 -0.56 16.06 24.62
C ALA A 45 0.98 16.07 24.69
N GLU A 46 1.64 15.94 23.53
CA GLU A 46 2.99 16.46 23.26
C GLU A 46 3.10 16.67 21.73
N SER A 47 2.88 17.89 21.25
CA SER A 47 3.87 18.95 20.96
C SER A 47 4.69 18.73 19.69
N ALA A 48 4.17 19.35 18.63
CA ALA A 48 4.83 20.23 17.64
C ALA A 48 6.30 20.00 17.19
N ALA A 49 6.38 19.97 15.84
CA ALA A 49 7.39 20.55 14.96
C ALA A 49 8.72 19.83 14.79
N GLU A 50 9.03 19.39 13.56
CA GLU A 50 10.01 20.10 12.72
C GLU A 50 10.16 19.54 11.28
N THR A 51 10.40 20.49 10.38
CA THR A 51 11.32 20.44 9.23
C THR A 51 10.97 19.65 7.96
N LYS A 52 10.51 20.45 6.98
CA LYS A 52 10.70 20.35 5.53
C LYS A 52 12.01 19.62 5.14
N GLY A 53 11.91 18.36 4.74
CA GLY A 53 12.98 17.59 4.12
C GLY A 53 12.53 17.12 2.74
N ALA A 54 13.26 17.49 1.69
CA ALA A 54 13.14 16.84 0.41
C ALA A 54 13.48 15.37 0.60
N ALA A 55 12.46 14.51 0.57
CA ALA A 55 12.65 13.08 0.58
C ALA A 55 13.19 12.68 -0.79
N ALA A 56 14.51 12.48 -0.85
CA ALA A 56 15.06 11.53 -1.81
C ALA A 56 14.52 10.16 -1.36
N GLU A 57 13.41 9.74 -1.96
CA GLU A 57 12.76 8.50 -1.62
C GLU A 57 13.66 7.33 -2.04
N THR A 58 14.07 6.54 -1.05
CA THR A 58 14.72 5.25 -1.25
C THR A 58 13.79 4.38 -2.09
N LYS A 59 14.22 4.03 -3.32
CA LYS A 59 13.57 3.01 -4.15
C LYS A 59 13.30 1.79 -3.28
N ALA A 60 12.03 1.46 -3.05
CA ALA A 60 11.69 0.23 -2.36
C ALA A 60 12.09 -0.95 -3.25
N ASP A 61 12.72 -1.96 -2.65
CA ASP A 61 13.04 -3.20 -3.33
C ASP A 61 11.73 -3.86 -3.82
N GLY A 62 11.59 -4.02 -5.13
CA GLY A 62 10.39 -4.59 -5.77
C GLY A 62 9.48 -3.59 -6.51
N ALA A 63 9.72 -2.27 -6.41
CA ALA A 63 8.97 -1.30 -7.19
C ALA A 63 9.37 -1.28 -8.68
N VAL A 64 8.40 -1.06 -9.56
CA VAL A 64 8.55 -1.08 -11.02
C VAL A 64 8.12 0.27 -11.61
N THR A 65 9.00 0.87 -12.41
CA THR A 65 8.85 2.22 -12.97
C THR A 65 8.72 2.18 -14.49
N GLY A 66 8.22 3.26 -15.08
CA GLY A 66 8.34 3.53 -16.52
C GLY A 66 9.80 3.72 -16.95
N THR A 67 10.01 4.05 -18.21
CA THR A 67 11.37 4.31 -18.74
C THR A 67 11.91 5.69 -18.35
N LYS A 68 11.03 6.60 -17.91
CA LYS A 68 11.35 7.98 -17.51
C LYS A 68 11.07 8.19 -16.02
N GLN A 69 11.79 9.13 -15.42
CA GLN A 69 11.64 9.48 -14.01
C GLN A 69 11.53 11.00 -13.86
N GLY A 70 10.42 11.45 -13.27
CA GLY A 70 10.12 12.86 -13.02
C GLY A 70 10.70 13.40 -11.73
N GLU A 71 10.62 14.72 -11.55
CA GLU A 71 11.05 15.40 -10.32
C GLU A 71 10.26 14.94 -9.08
N THR A 72 8.97 14.68 -9.25
CA THR A 72 8.09 14.07 -8.24
C THR A 72 7.63 12.69 -8.71
N VAL A 73 7.80 11.68 -7.85
CA VAL A 73 7.38 10.31 -8.12
C VAL A 73 6.11 10.02 -7.32
N LEU A 74 5.03 9.65 -8.01
CA LEU A 74 3.77 9.23 -7.41
C LEU A 74 3.83 7.72 -7.16
N LYS A 75 3.64 7.32 -5.90
CA LYS A 75 3.62 5.91 -5.50
C LYS A 75 2.25 5.30 -5.78
N CYS A 76 2.22 4.23 -6.56
CA CYS A 76 1.01 3.50 -6.91
C CYS A 76 1.05 2.07 -6.34
N ALA A 77 0.21 1.78 -5.34
CA ALA A 77 0.05 0.42 -4.83
C ALA A 77 -0.74 -0.45 -5.83
N PHE A 78 -0.30 -1.70 -6.00
CA PHE A 78 -0.95 -2.67 -6.87
C PHE A 78 -0.87 -4.10 -6.31
N ASN A 79 -1.95 -4.85 -6.43
CA ASN A 79 -2.08 -6.17 -5.80
C ASN A 79 -1.50 -7.33 -6.63
N GLN A 80 -1.43 -7.19 -7.95
CA GLN A 80 -0.94 -8.26 -8.82
C GLN A 80 0.54 -8.10 -9.17
N SER A 81 1.07 -9.06 -9.93
CA SER A 81 2.50 -9.07 -10.29
C SER A 81 2.86 -7.95 -11.25
N ALA A 82 4.16 -7.65 -11.33
CA ALA A 82 4.73 -6.65 -12.21
C ALA A 82 4.46 -6.94 -13.71
N GLU A 83 4.24 -8.21 -14.08
CA GLU A 83 3.99 -8.66 -15.45
C GLU A 83 2.52 -8.58 -15.84
N ASN A 84 1.64 -8.17 -14.93
CA ASN A 84 0.23 -7.98 -15.24
C ASN A 84 0.04 -6.81 -16.23
N PRO A 85 -0.87 -6.93 -17.22
CA PRO A 85 -1.15 -5.86 -18.19
C PRO A 85 -1.55 -4.51 -17.57
N GLU A 86 -2.19 -4.51 -16.40
CA GLU A 86 -2.54 -3.27 -15.69
C GLU A 86 -1.29 -2.55 -15.20
N ALA A 87 -0.32 -3.27 -14.64
CA ALA A 87 0.98 -2.69 -14.25
C ALA A 87 1.74 -2.14 -15.46
N GLU A 88 1.72 -2.85 -16.60
CA GLU A 88 2.32 -2.35 -17.85
C GLU A 88 1.64 -1.07 -18.34
N THR A 89 0.32 -1.00 -18.23
CA THR A 89 -0.47 0.19 -18.59
C THR A 89 -0.09 1.39 -17.72
N VAL A 90 0.04 1.20 -16.40
CA VAL A 90 0.46 2.26 -15.49
C VAL A 90 1.91 2.70 -15.76
N ARG A 91 2.82 1.80 -16.14
CA ARG A 91 4.17 2.19 -16.57
C ARG A 91 4.17 3.05 -17.83
N ARG A 92 3.33 2.72 -18.82
CA ARG A 92 3.17 3.56 -20.01
C ARG A 92 2.55 4.91 -19.67
N MET A 93 1.53 4.92 -18.81
CA MET A 93 0.93 6.14 -18.28
C MET A 93 1.96 7.00 -17.54
N SER A 94 2.92 6.39 -16.82
CA SER A 94 4.03 7.08 -16.17
C SER A 94 4.88 7.88 -17.16
N ASP A 95 5.26 7.27 -18.30
CA ASP A 95 6.05 7.91 -19.34
C ASP A 95 5.26 9.02 -20.07
N GLU A 96 3.97 8.79 -20.32
CA GLU A 96 3.07 9.79 -20.91
C GLU A 96 2.83 10.98 -19.97
N LEU A 97 2.68 10.73 -18.67
CA LEU A 97 2.57 11.76 -17.64
C LEU A 97 3.85 12.59 -17.55
N TYR A 98 5.01 11.95 -17.63
CA TYR A 98 6.29 12.64 -17.67
C TYR A 98 6.35 13.61 -18.85
N ASP A 99 6.03 13.15 -20.06
CA ASP A 99 6.06 13.99 -21.26
C ASP A 99 5.05 15.13 -21.19
N ALA A 100 3.81 14.83 -20.80
CA ALA A 100 2.73 15.82 -20.67
C ALA A 100 3.04 16.91 -19.62
N THR A 101 3.85 16.57 -18.61
CA THR A 101 4.16 17.48 -17.51
C THR A 101 5.54 18.15 -17.63
N ASN A 102 6.25 17.92 -18.75
CA ASN A 102 7.63 18.37 -18.99
C ASN A 102 8.60 17.87 -17.91
N GLY A 103 8.46 16.62 -17.51
CA GLY A 103 9.35 15.94 -16.57
C GLY A 103 9.06 16.18 -15.09
N ARG A 104 7.96 16.85 -14.75
CA ARG A 104 7.62 17.13 -13.35
C ARG A 104 7.13 15.91 -12.59
N TYR A 105 6.38 15.02 -13.25
CA TYR A 105 5.75 13.88 -12.59
C TYR A 105 6.06 12.56 -13.30
N SER A 106 6.21 11.50 -12.51
CA SER A 106 6.21 10.11 -12.98
C SER A 106 5.53 9.23 -11.94
N ILE A 107 5.14 8.01 -12.32
CA ILE A 107 4.50 7.02 -11.45
C ILE A 107 5.44 5.83 -11.24
N GLU A 108 5.53 5.38 -10.00
CA GLU A 108 6.22 4.15 -9.59
C GLU A 108 5.19 3.16 -9.03
N VAL A 109 5.11 1.97 -9.62
CA VAL A 109 4.17 0.93 -9.23
C VAL A 109 4.80 -0.01 -8.22
N TYR A 110 4.08 -0.30 -7.15
CA TYR A 110 4.47 -1.20 -6.07
C TYR A 110 3.59 -2.45 -6.16
N PRO A 111 4.01 -3.49 -6.91
CA PRO A 111 3.21 -4.68 -7.18
C PRO A 111 3.16 -5.64 -5.98
N ASN A 112 2.41 -6.73 -6.14
CA ASN A 112 2.32 -7.84 -5.17
C ASN A 112 1.91 -7.40 -3.76
N GLU A 113 1.04 -6.40 -3.62
CA GLU A 113 0.57 -5.90 -2.32
C GLU A 113 1.72 -5.41 -1.42
N LEU A 114 2.83 -4.94 -2.01
CA LEU A 114 4.02 -4.51 -1.28
C LEU A 114 3.75 -3.35 -0.30
N LEU A 115 2.75 -2.53 -0.61
CA LEU A 115 2.28 -1.42 0.24
C LEU A 115 1.00 -1.77 1.03
N GLY A 116 0.65 -3.04 1.12
CA GLY A 116 -0.57 -3.53 1.76
C GLY A 116 -1.55 -4.13 0.76
N ASN A 117 -2.60 -4.79 1.29
CA ASN A 117 -3.71 -5.25 0.46
C ASN A 117 -4.49 -4.04 -0.13
N GLN A 118 -5.43 -4.31 -1.02
CA GLN A 118 -6.18 -3.25 -1.72
C GLN A 118 -6.96 -2.32 -0.77
N ALA A 119 -7.56 -2.83 0.31
CA ALA A 119 -8.34 -2.01 1.24
C ALA A 119 -7.43 -1.10 2.07
N ASP A 120 -6.34 -1.65 2.61
CA ASP A 120 -5.35 -0.88 3.38
C ASP A 120 -4.64 0.16 2.50
N SER A 121 -4.36 -0.19 1.25
CA SER A 121 -3.77 0.73 0.26
C SER A 121 -4.73 1.89 -0.06
N LEU A 122 -6.02 1.61 -0.26
CA LEU A 122 -7.01 2.66 -0.50
C LEU A 122 -7.13 3.60 0.70
N GLN A 123 -7.16 3.08 1.93
CA GLN A 123 -7.14 3.91 3.14
C GLN A 123 -5.85 4.74 3.24
N SER A 124 -4.71 4.18 2.83
CA SER A 124 -3.44 4.89 2.78
C SER A 124 -3.47 6.07 1.79
N VAL A 125 -4.20 5.93 0.67
CA VAL A 125 -4.49 7.04 -0.25
C VAL A 125 -5.36 8.10 0.42
N GLU A 126 -6.43 7.70 1.12
CA GLU A 126 -7.35 8.64 1.80
C GLU A 126 -6.65 9.54 2.82
N VAL A 127 -5.67 8.99 3.56
CA VAL A 127 -4.88 9.77 4.53
C VAL A 127 -3.64 10.44 3.92
N GLY A 128 -3.40 10.27 2.61
CA GLY A 128 -2.28 10.85 1.89
C GLY A 128 -0.91 10.23 2.20
N ALA A 129 -0.88 9.00 2.69
CA ALA A 129 0.36 8.27 2.96
C ALA A 129 0.99 7.66 1.69
N ILE A 130 0.16 7.32 0.70
CA ILE A 130 0.57 6.93 -0.66
C ILE A 130 -0.28 7.72 -1.67
N ASP A 131 0.23 7.94 -2.88
CA ASP A 131 -0.43 8.85 -3.83
C ASP A 131 -1.56 8.19 -4.62
N MET A 132 -1.40 6.89 -4.93
CA MET A 132 -2.30 6.15 -5.80
C MET A 132 -2.42 4.69 -5.35
N ALA A 133 -3.58 4.09 -5.63
CA ALA A 133 -3.77 2.65 -5.52
C ALA A 133 -4.65 2.18 -6.68
N LEU A 134 -4.26 1.09 -7.34
CA LEU A 134 -5.12 0.41 -8.30
C LEU A 134 -5.88 -0.70 -7.55
N VAL A 135 -7.20 -0.55 -7.47
CA VAL A 135 -8.08 -1.42 -6.68
C VAL A 135 -9.30 -1.86 -7.48
N ALA A 136 -9.85 -3.02 -7.14
CA ALA A 136 -11.10 -3.51 -7.71
C ALA A 136 -12.30 -2.63 -7.32
N ASN A 137 -13.30 -2.52 -8.22
CA ASN A 137 -14.53 -1.75 -7.98
C ASN A 137 -15.23 -2.13 -6.66
N SER A 138 -15.24 -3.42 -6.32
CA SER A 138 -15.85 -3.92 -5.08
C SER A 138 -15.23 -3.34 -3.81
N ILE A 139 -13.99 -2.86 -3.86
CA ILE A 139 -13.36 -2.15 -2.74
C ILE A 139 -13.84 -0.70 -2.69
N VAL A 140 -13.99 -0.05 -3.85
CA VAL A 140 -14.50 1.32 -3.98
C VAL A 140 -15.95 1.42 -3.50
N GLU A 141 -16.77 0.39 -3.74
CA GLU A 141 -18.14 0.28 -3.24
C GLU A 141 -18.24 0.42 -1.70
N GLY A 142 -17.19 0.02 -0.98
CA GLY A 142 -17.11 0.20 0.48
C GLY A 142 -16.89 1.65 0.91
N VAL A 143 -16.39 2.51 0.01
CA VAL A 143 -16.14 3.94 0.24
C VAL A 143 -17.30 4.78 -0.30
N ASN A 144 -17.73 4.53 -1.53
CA ASN A 144 -18.91 5.16 -2.13
C ASN A 144 -19.86 4.08 -2.70
N PRO A 145 -21.04 3.87 -2.09
CA PRO A 145 -21.98 2.84 -2.52
C PRO A 145 -22.57 3.08 -3.92
N ASP A 146 -22.49 4.30 -4.46
CA ASP A 146 -23.00 4.61 -5.79
C ASP A 146 -22.21 3.87 -6.89
N PHE A 147 -20.95 3.48 -6.60
CA PHE A 147 -20.12 2.65 -7.50
C PHE A 147 -20.63 1.20 -7.65
N ALA A 148 -21.61 0.76 -6.84
CA ALA A 148 -22.19 -0.57 -6.98
C ALA A 148 -22.94 -0.75 -8.32
N ILE A 149 -23.47 0.34 -8.89
CA ILE A 149 -24.22 0.25 -10.14
C ILE A 149 -23.35 -0.26 -11.29
N ILE A 150 -22.09 0.18 -11.38
CA ILE A 150 -21.19 -0.21 -12.46
C ILE A 150 -20.64 -1.63 -12.32
N GLY A 151 -20.76 -2.23 -11.13
CA GLY A 151 -20.40 -3.63 -10.83
C GLY A 151 -21.57 -4.62 -10.91
N THR A 152 -22.78 -4.17 -11.26
CA THR A 152 -23.98 -5.03 -11.24
C THR A 152 -23.89 -6.16 -12.29
N PRO A 153 -24.22 -7.42 -11.93
CA PRO A 153 -24.19 -8.53 -12.87
C PRO A 153 -25.05 -8.29 -14.12
N TYR A 154 -24.49 -8.60 -15.30
CA TYR A 154 -25.15 -8.49 -16.60
C TYR A 154 -25.58 -7.06 -17.03
N ILE A 155 -25.00 -6.01 -16.44
CA ILE A 155 -25.26 -4.62 -16.88
C ILE A 155 -24.61 -4.28 -18.24
N TYR A 156 -23.63 -5.08 -18.67
CA TYR A 156 -22.95 -4.93 -19.96
C TYR A 156 -23.10 -6.21 -20.81
N ASP A 157 -23.44 -6.05 -22.08
CA ASP A 157 -23.52 -7.13 -23.08
C ASP A 157 -22.18 -7.33 -23.83
N SER A 158 -21.26 -6.37 -23.76
CA SER A 158 -19.95 -6.41 -24.42
C SER A 158 -18.95 -5.44 -23.79
N VAL A 159 -17.66 -5.66 -24.06
CA VAL A 159 -16.58 -4.75 -23.64
C VAL A 159 -16.75 -3.38 -24.32
N GLU A 160 -17.19 -3.34 -25.57
CA GLU A 160 -17.44 -2.11 -26.32
C GLU A 160 -18.59 -1.29 -25.72
N GLN A 161 -19.65 -1.95 -25.25
CA GLN A 161 -20.74 -1.26 -24.55
C GLN A 161 -20.27 -0.71 -23.20
N GLN A 162 -19.48 -1.49 -22.45
CA GLN A 162 -18.88 -1.03 -21.21
C GLN A 162 -18.02 0.20 -21.46
N GLU A 163 -17.06 0.13 -22.40
CA GLU A 163 -16.19 1.25 -22.76
C GLU A 163 -16.99 2.49 -23.18
N LYS A 164 -18.07 2.31 -23.95
CA LYS A 164 -18.97 3.40 -24.33
C LYS A 164 -19.62 4.05 -23.11
N LEU A 165 -20.05 3.29 -22.10
CA LEU A 165 -20.60 3.84 -20.87
C LEU A 165 -19.58 4.73 -20.17
N PHE A 166 -18.36 4.22 -19.93
CA PHE A 166 -17.28 4.95 -19.25
C PHE A 166 -16.83 6.21 -19.99
N LYS A 167 -17.04 6.29 -21.31
CA LYS A 167 -16.71 7.45 -22.14
C LYS A 167 -17.89 8.39 -22.41
N SER A 168 -19.10 8.04 -21.97
CA SER A 168 -20.31 8.78 -22.33
C SER A 168 -20.57 10.04 -21.48
N GLY A 169 -19.87 10.20 -20.37
CA GLY A 169 -20.12 11.26 -19.37
C GLY A 169 -21.27 10.95 -18.40
N VAL A 170 -21.97 9.82 -18.56
CA VAL A 170 -23.08 9.44 -17.67
C VAL A 170 -22.62 9.14 -16.23
N LEU A 171 -21.32 8.87 -16.05
CA LEU A 171 -20.71 8.58 -14.75
C LEU A 171 -20.11 9.83 -14.09
N ASP A 172 -20.22 11.02 -14.70
CA ASP A 172 -19.59 12.25 -14.18
C ASP A 172 -20.18 12.72 -12.83
N GLU A 173 -21.37 12.22 -12.47
CA GLU A 173 -22.04 12.51 -11.21
C GLU A 173 -21.72 11.50 -10.08
N LEU A 174 -20.95 10.43 -10.38
CA LEU A 174 -20.47 9.44 -9.40
C LEU A 174 -19.16 9.89 -8.74
#